data_AF-A0A0G2A9G3-F1
#
_entry.id   AF-A0A0G2A9G3-F1
#
_cell.length_a   1.000
_cell.length_b   1.000
_cell.length_c   1.000
_cell.angle_alpha   90.00
_cell.angle_beta   90.00
_cell.angle_gamma   90.00
#
_symmetry.space_group_name_H-M   'P 1'
#
loop_
_entity.id
_entity.type
_entity.pdbx_description
1 polymer ?
#
loop_
_entity_poly.entity_id
_entity_poly.type
_entity_poly.pdbx_seq_one_letter_code
_entity_poly.pdbx_strand_id
1 'polypeptide(L)'
;MDIEYRHFKIFILSILALLLAAFIGFVYFSAKESVQTFGGTPVIVGGTAVAAEVVSSPFLRARGLSSRQFLGELEGMLFVFERPSRETFWMKDMLFPIDIIWIRSRTVVGAAENLQPPAEGTPDAALSLYSSPVPVDQVLEVPAGFVQRHNIQPGDPVIVKTR
;
A
#
# COMPACT_ATOMS: atom_id res chain seq x y z
N MET A 1 -63.37 19.43 1.71
CA MET A 1 -62.44 18.44 1.13
C MET A 1 -60.97 18.90 1.24
N ASP A 2 -60.71 20.10 1.79
CA ASP A 2 -59.39 20.76 1.71
C ASP A 2 -58.46 20.52 2.92
N ILE A 3 -59.01 20.25 4.10
CA ILE A 3 -58.20 20.09 5.33
C ILE A 3 -57.54 18.72 5.38
N GLU A 4 -58.26 17.62 5.10
CA GLU A 4 -57.68 16.27 5.11
C GLU A 4 -56.63 16.08 4.02
N TYR A 5 -56.87 16.64 2.82
CA TYR A 5 -55.91 16.64 1.73
C TYR A 5 -54.62 17.41 2.07
N ARG A 6 -54.74 18.53 2.81
CA ARG A 6 -53.59 19.30 3.30
C ARG A 6 -52.75 18.51 4.30
N HIS A 7 -53.40 17.80 5.24
CA HIS A 7 -52.68 16.95 6.20
C HIS A 7 -52.00 15.75 5.51
N PHE A 8 -52.69 15.11 4.56
CA PHE A 8 -52.14 14.00 3.77
C PHE A 8 -50.94 14.45 2.92
N LYS A 9 -51.01 15.63 2.28
CA LYS A 9 -49.86 16.22 1.57
C LYS A 9 -48.68 16.51 2.47
N ILE A 10 -48.92 17.12 3.64
CA ILE A 10 -47.84 17.41 4.60
C ILE A 10 -47.18 16.11 5.08
N PHE A 11 -47.97 15.06 5.31
CA PHE A 11 -47.48 13.74 5.68
C PHE A 11 -46.63 13.08 4.58
N ILE A 12 -47.05 13.17 3.32
CA ILE A 12 -46.23 12.66 2.19
C ILE A 12 -44.94 13.47 2.04
N LEU A 13 -45.01 14.80 2.14
CA LEU A 13 -43.84 15.67 2.02
C LEU A 13 -42.82 15.43 3.15
N SER A 14 -43.27 15.14 4.37
CA SER A 14 -42.37 14.82 5.48
C SER A 14 -41.69 13.47 5.31
N ILE A 15 -42.39 12.44 4.80
CA ILE A 15 -41.78 11.15 4.46
C ILE A 15 -40.74 11.31 3.34
N LEU A 16 -41.09 12.05 2.27
CA LEU A 16 -40.16 12.30 1.16
C LEU A 16 -38.91 13.07 1.61
N ALA A 17 -39.06 14.06 2.48
CA ALA A 17 -37.93 14.80 3.05
C ALA A 17 -37.03 13.89 3.90
N LEU A 18 -37.60 12.98 4.68
CA LEU A 18 -36.86 12.05 5.53
C LEU A 18 -36.12 10.99 4.70
N LEU A 19 -36.75 10.48 3.63
CA LEU A 19 -36.11 9.59 2.67
C LEU A 19 -34.98 10.27 1.90
N LEU A 20 -35.16 11.53 1.50
CA LEU A 20 -34.11 12.32 0.84
C LEU A 20 -32.93 12.55 1.79
N ALA A 21 -33.19 12.90 3.05
CA ALA A 21 -32.13 13.06 4.06
C ALA A 21 -31.38 11.75 4.32
N ALA A 22 -32.09 10.62 4.41
CA ALA A 22 -31.48 9.30 4.54
C ALA A 22 -30.66 8.92 3.30
N PHE A 23 -31.14 9.23 2.09
CA PHE A 23 -30.41 8.99 0.85
C PHE A 23 -29.15 9.86 0.77
N ILE A 24 -29.23 11.15 1.10
CA ILE A 24 -28.06 12.04 1.18
C ILE A 24 -27.07 11.52 2.22
N GLY A 25 -27.56 11.11 3.40
CA GLY A 25 -26.73 10.50 4.44
C GLY A 25 -26.06 9.21 3.99
N PHE A 26 -26.78 8.35 3.25
CA PHE A 26 -26.26 7.11 2.69
C PHE A 26 -25.21 7.37 1.59
N VAL A 27 -25.44 8.34 0.71
CA VAL A 27 -24.47 8.78 -0.30
C VAL A 27 -23.22 9.34 0.39
N TYR A 28 -23.39 10.16 1.43
CA TYR A 28 -22.28 10.73 2.20
C TYR A 28 -21.49 9.66 2.96
N PHE A 29 -22.19 8.69 3.56
CA PHE A 29 -21.59 7.54 4.25
C PHE A 29 -20.80 6.65 3.28
N SER A 30 -21.41 6.30 2.14
CA SER A 30 -20.78 5.50 1.08
C SER A 30 -19.59 6.22 0.45
N ALA A 31 -19.66 7.53 0.26
CA ALA A 31 -18.55 8.35 -0.22
C ALA A 31 -17.41 8.47 0.81
N LYS A 32 -17.71 8.33 2.12
CA LYS A 32 -16.69 8.31 3.18
C LYS A 32 -15.99 6.95 3.26
N GLU A 33 -16.69 5.86 2.98
CA GLU A 33 -16.10 4.51 2.90
C GLU A 33 -15.22 4.31 1.66
N SER A 34 -15.49 5.01 0.55
CA SER A 34 -14.67 4.93 -0.67
C SER A 34 -13.37 5.73 -0.61
N VAL A 35 -13.19 6.58 0.41
CA VAL A 35 -11.86 7.10 0.77
C VAL A 35 -11.14 6.00 1.55
N GLN A 36 -10.72 4.95 0.85
CA GLN A 36 -9.48 4.30 1.23
C GLN A 36 -8.47 5.43 1.41
N THR A 37 -7.86 5.51 2.57
CA THR A 37 -6.88 6.55 2.82
C THR A 37 -5.76 6.35 1.80
N PHE A 38 -5.73 7.18 0.75
CA PHE A 38 -4.58 7.39 -0.14
C PHE A 38 -3.44 8.02 0.67
N GLY A 39 -2.95 7.30 1.68
CA GLY A 39 -2.15 7.87 2.75
C GLY A 39 -1.50 6.78 3.59
N GLY A 40 -0.67 5.97 2.94
CA GLY A 40 0.32 5.12 3.59
C GLY A 40 1.23 5.93 4.53
N THR A 41 1.96 5.22 5.38
CA THR A 41 2.96 5.82 6.26
C THR A 41 4.05 6.46 5.41
N PRO A 42 4.34 7.77 5.56
CA PRO A 42 5.41 8.40 4.80
C PRO A 42 6.76 7.82 5.19
N VAL A 43 7.44 7.22 4.22
CA VAL A 43 8.83 6.74 4.33
C VAL A 43 9.68 7.65 3.46
N ILE A 44 10.61 8.38 4.07
CA ILE A 44 11.58 9.20 3.33
C ILE A 44 12.84 8.37 3.18
N VAL A 45 13.22 8.03 1.95
CA VAL A 45 14.43 7.27 1.61
C VAL A 45 15.29 8.10 0.66
N GLY A 46 16.55 8.36 1.01
CA GLY A 46 17.44 9.20 0.19
C GLY A 46 16.88 10.59 -0.10
N GLY A 47 16.02 11.12 0.80
CA GLY A 47 15.33 12.40 0.61
C GLY A 47 14.02 12.36 -0.20
N THR A 48 13.67 11.21 -0.79
CA THR A 48 12.41 11.02 -1.54
C THR A 48 11.33 10.42 -0.63
N ALA A 49 10.11 10.98 -0.67
CA ALA A 49 8.99 10.49 0.13
C ALA A 49 8.17 9.44 -0.64
N VAL A 50 7.91 8.31 0.00
CA VAL A 50 7.06 7.21 -0.46
C VAL A 50 5.91 7.03 0.52
N ALA A 51 4.68 6.95 0.03
CA ALA A 51 3.53 6.57 0.83
C ALA A 51 3.47 5.03 0.93
N ALA A 52 3.94 4.48 2.04
CA ALA A 52 4.10 3.04 2.19
C ALA A 52 2.98 2.38 3.02
N GLU A 53 2.45 1.26 2.55
CA GLU A 53 1.66 0.35 3.39
C GLU A 53 2.59 -0.43 4.31
N VAL A 54 2.38 -0.35 5.63
CA VAL A 54 3.24 -1.02 6.62
C VAL A 54 2.72 -2.43 6.89
N VAL A 55 3.56 -3.44 6.65
CA VAL A 55 3.24 -4.86 6.90
C VAL A 55 4.19 -5.45 7.95
N SER A 56 3.62 -5.93 9.06
CA SER A 56 4.36 -6.45 10.21
C SER A 56 3.96 -7.88 10.63
N SER A 57 2.86 -8.42 10.11
CA SER A 57 2.46 -9.80 10.40
C SER A 57 3.10 -10.78 9.42
N PRO A 58 3.49 -12.01 9.85
CA PRO A 58 4.07 -13.00 8.96
C PRO A 58 3.20 -13.31 7.72
N PHE A 59 1.88 -13.35 7.91
CA PHE A 59 0.92 -13.60 6.85
C PHE A 59 0.90 -12.47 5.81
N LEU A 60 0.85 -11.21 6.25
CA LEU A 60 0.86 -10.07 5.33
C LEU A 60 2.20 -9.95 4.61
N ARG A 61 3.32 -10.24 5.29
CA ARG A 61 4.65 -10.28 4.68
C ARG A 61 4.76 -11.36 3.59
N ALA A 62 4.23 -12.56 3.83
CA ALA A 62 4.25 -13.63 2.84
C ALA A 62 3.45 -13.30 1.58
N ARG A 63 2.37 -12.51 1.73
CA ARG A 63 1.57 -12.02 0.59
C ARG A 63 2.28 -10.89 -0.16
N GLY A 64 2.79 -9.88 0.55
CA GLY A 64 3.41 -8.72 -0.07
C GLY A 64 2.53 -8.05 -1.13
N LEU A 65 3.14 -7.68 -2.26
CA LEU A 65 2.47 -7.11 -3.43
C LEU A 65 1.83 -8.15 -4.38
N SER A 66 1.82 -9.44 -4.02
CA SER A 66 1.27 -10.52 -4.86
C SER A 66 -0.16 -10.21 -5.32
N SER A 67 -0.43 -10.46 -6.60
CA SER A 67 -1.71 -10.26 -7.28
C SER A 67 -2.21 -8.80 -7.33
N ARG A 68 -1.43 -7.80 -6.88
CA ARG A 68 -1.77 -6.40 -7.10
C ARG A 68 -1.60 -6.04 -8.58
N GLN A 69 -2.49 -5.20 -9.10
CA GLN A 69 -2.47 -4.81 -10.51
C GLN A 69 -1.49 -3.68 -10.81
N PHE A 70 -1.25 -2.79 -9.85
CA PHE A 70 -0.33 -1.67 -9.99
C PHE A 70 0.16 -1.20 -8.61
N LEU A 71 1.21 -0.37 -8.64
CA LEU A 71 1.73 0.40 -7.52
C LEU A 71 2.10 1.78 -8.06
N GLY A 72 1.58 2.85 -7.45
CA GLY A 72 1.86 4.23 -7.87
C GLY A 72 3.34 4.58 -7.75
N GLU A 73 3.81 5.57 -8.52
CA GLU A 73 5.24 5.91 -8.60
C GLU A 73 5.89 6.31 -7.28
N LEU A 74 5.11 6.86 -6.35
CA LEU A 74 5.53 7.24 -5.00
C LEU A 74 4.79 6.45 -3.92
N GLU A 75 4.32 5.25 -4.26
CA GLU A 75 3.73 4.29 -3.34
C GLU A 75 4.70 3.14 -3.08
N GLY A 76 4.53 2.47 -1.95
CA GLY A 76 5.38 1.34 -1.61
C GLY A 76 4.76 0.43 -0.55
N MET A 77 5.50 -0.61 -0.22
CA MET A 77 5.18 -1.49 0.90
C MET A 77 6.40 -1.61 1.82
N LEU A 78 6.22 -1.25 3.09
CA LEU A 78 7.25 -1.32 4.11
C LEU A 78 7.05 -2.56 4.98
N PHE A 79 7.94 -3.52 4.85
CA PHE A 79 8.03 -4.70 5.69
C PHE A 79 8.84 -4.35 6.93
N VAL A 80 8.26 -4.58 8.12
CA VAL A 80 8.93 -4.33 9.41
C VAL A 80 9.10 -5.65 10.16
N PHE A 81 10.30 -5.83 10.72
CA PHE A 81 10.71 -7.02 11.44
C PHE A 81 11.05 -6.67 12.88
N GLU A 82 10.62 -7.52 13.84
CA GLU A 82 10.86 -7.28 15.27
C GLU A 82 12.35 -7.35 15.64
N ARG A 83 13.12 -8.15 14.89
CA ARG A 83 14.56 -8.33 15.08
C ARG A 83 15.23 -8.34 13.71
N PRO A 84 16.44 -7.79 13.58
CA PRO A 84 17.17 -7.87 12.32
C PRO A 84 17.48 -9.32 11.93
N SER A 85 17.10 -9.72 10.73
CA SER A 85 17.38 -11.04 10.13
C SER A 85 17.71 -10.94 8.65
N ARG A 86 18.32 -11.98 8.08
CA ARG A 86 18.48 -12.07 6.62
C ARG A 86 17.12 -12.36 6.02
N GLU A 87 16.56 -11.37 5.35
CA GLU A 87 15.26 -11.48 4.71
C GLU A 87 15.42 -11.91 3.26
N THR A 88 14.58 -12.85 2.82
CA THR A 88 14.58 -13.37 1.45
C THR A 88 13.21 -13.18 0.85
N PHE A 89 13.19 -12.57 -0.34
CA PHE A 89 12.01 -12.25 -1.09
C PHE A 89 11.99 -13.02 -2.41
N TRP A 90 10.82 -13.09 -3.01
CA TRP A 90 10.55 -13.71 -4.30
C TRP A 90 9.52 -12.88 -5.05
N MET A 91 9.31 -13.18 -6.32
CA MET A 91 8.36 -12.47 -7.18
C MET A 91 7.11 -13.31 -7.48
N LYS A 92 6.77 -14.27 -6.61
CA LYS A 92 5.62 -15.15 -6.81
C LYS A 92 4.33 -14.33 -7.00
N ASP A 93 3.54 -14.68 -8.00
CA ASP A 93 2.24 -14.05 -8.31
C ASP A 93 2.29 -12.52 -8.51
N MET A 94 3.46 -11.95 -8.81
CA MET A 94 3.62 -10.53 -9.13
C MET A 94 3.13 -10.23 -10.55
N LEU A 95 2.54 -9.04 -10.76
CA LEU A 95 2.02 -8.61 -12.07
C LEU A 95 2.77 -7.41 -12.66
N PHE A 96 3.71 -6.82 -11.92
CA PHE A 96 4.50 -5.69 -12.35
C PHE A 96 5.90 -5.75 -11.72
N PRO A 97 6.90 -5.10 -12.33
CA PRO A 97 8.26 -5.11 -11.80
C PRO A 97 8.43 -4.13 -10.64
N ILE A 98 9.33 -4.47 -9.71
CA ILE A 98 9.64 -3.67 -8.52
C ILE A 98 11.13 -3.52 -8.30
N ASP A 99 11.51 -2.56 -7.46
CA ASP A 99 12.79 -2.58 -6.75
C ASP A 99 12.55 -2.98 -5.28
N ILE A 100 13.50 -3.68 -4.68
CA ILE A 100 13.54 -4.01 -3.25
C ILE A 100 14.70 -3.23 -2.63
N ILE A 101 14.41 -2.42 -1.62
CA ILE A 101 15.41 -1.67 -0.85
C ILE A 101 15.52 -2.29 0.55
N TRP A 102 16.70 -2.77 0.91
CA TRP A 102 16.96 -3.33 2.24
C TRP A 102 17.48 -2.25 3.18
N ILE A 103 16.92 -2.22 4.39
CA ILE A 103 17.14 -1.13 5.35
C ILE A 103 17.57 -1.74 6.69
N ARG A 104 18.68 -1.24 7.23
CA ARG A 104 19.15 -1.58 8.57
C ARG A 104 19.27 -0.33 9.42
N SER A 105 18.59 -0.30 10.56
CA SER A 105 18.72 0.78 11.55
C SER A 105 18.55 2.17 10.94
N ARG A 106 17.52 2.34 10.08
CA ARG A 106 17.21 3.59 9.35
C ARG A 106 18.25 4.00 8.30
N THR A 107 18.99 3.05 7.74
CA THR A 107 19.95 3.28 6.67
C THR A 107 19.79 2.23 5.56
N VAL A 108 19.84 2.66 4.30
CA VAL A 108 19.86 1.74 3.16
C VAL A 108 21.15 0.92 3.20
N VAL A 109 21.05 -0.40 3.11
CA VAL A 109 22.21 -1.32 3.08
C VAL A 109 22.38 -2.03 1.74
N GLY A 110 21.43 -1.84 0.81
CA GLY A 110 21.49 -2.34 -0.56
C GLY A 110 20.13 -2.28 -1.22
N ALA A 111 20.10 -2.58 -2.51
CA ALA A 111 18.86 -2.79 -3.26
C ALA A 111 19.00 -3.88 -4.33
N ALA A 112 17.89 -4.51 -4.69
CA ALA A 112 17.74 -5.25 -5.93
C ALA A 112 16.79 -4.48 -6.83
N GLU A 113 17.22 -4.21 -8.05
CA GLU A 113 16.53 -3.31 -8.98
C GLU A 113 15.92 -4.08 -10.15
N ASN A 114 14.82 -3.55 -10.69
CA ASN A 114 14.15 -4.02 -11.90
C ASN A 114 13.78 -5.51 -11.87
N LEU A 115 13.33 -5.98 -10.71
CA LEU A 115 12.89 -7.37 -10.49
C LEU A 115 11.65 -7.63 -11.35
N GLN A 116 11.73 -8.58 -12.27
CA GLN A 116 10.64 -8.89 -13.18
C GLN A 116 9.70 -9.95 -12.58
N PRO A 117 8.38 -9.87 -12.85
CA PRO A 117 7.48 -10.99 -12.65
C PRO A 117 8.00 -12.27 -13.31
N PRO A 118 7.86 -13.44 -12.66
CA PRO A 118 8.16 -14.72 -13.30
C PRO A 118 7.20 -14.96 -14.47
N ALA A 119 7.61 -15.81 -15.41
CA ALA A 119 6.71 -16.26 -16.47
C ALA A 119 5.49 -16.98 -15.88
N GLU A 120 4.34 -16.86 -16.55
CA GLU A 120 3.12 -17.55 -16.13
C GLU A 120 3.36 -19.07 -16.02
N GLY A 121 2.90 -19.67 -14.93
CA GLY A 121 3.07 -21.10 -14.66
C GLY A 121 4.46 -21.52 -14.16
N THR A 122 5.35 -20.57 -13.84
CA THR A 122 6.65 -20.88 -13.21
C THR A 122 6.43 -21.62 -11.88
N PRO A 123 6.97 -22.83 -11.68
CA PRO A 123 6.86 -23.56 -10.42
C PRO A 123 7.60 -22.83 -9.28
N ASP A 124 7.07 -22.91 -8.06
CA ASP A 124 7.67 -22.27 -6.88
C ASP A 124 9.16 -22.60 -6.70
N ALA A 125 9.57 -23.84 -6.98
CA ALA A 125 10.96 -24.30 -6.86
C ALA A 125 11.93 -23.68 -7.88
N ALA A 126 11.41 -23.05 -8.95
CA ALA A 126 12.19 -22.37 -9.97
C ALA A 126 12.21 -20.84 -9.81
N LEU A 127 11.53 -20.31 -8.79
CA LEU A 127 11.51 -18.87 -8.53
C LEU A 127 12.89 -18.38 -8.07
N SER A 128 13.27 -17.21 -8.58
CA SER A 128 14.47 -16.51 -8.09
C SER A 128 14.23 -15.99 -6.68
N LEU A 129 15.25 -16.12 -5.83
CA LEU A 129 15.26 -15.65 -4.46
C LEU A 129 16.20 -14.46 -4.31
N TYR A 130 15.73 -13.42 -3.64
CA TYR A 130 16.44 -12.16 -3.45
C TYR A 130 16.65 -11.93 -1.96
N SER A 131 17.89 -12.15 -1.51
CA SER A 131 18.22 -12.07 -0.09
C SER A 131 18.93 -10.76 0.25
N SER A 132 18.59 -10.20 1.41
CA SER A 132 19.28 -9.02 1.94
C SER A 132 20.79 -9.31 2.10
N PRO A 133 21.68 -8.34 1.82
CA PRO A 133 23.13 -8.55 1.90
C PRO A 133 23.62 -8.76 3.34
N VAL A 134 22.88 -8.19 4.30
CA VAL A 134 23.11 -8.26 5.76
C VAL A 134 21.77 -8.43 6.49
N PRO A 135 21.77 -8.77 7.79
CA PRO A 135 20.54 -8.73 8.59
C PRO A 135 19.90 -7.33 8.62
N VAL A 136 18.60 -7.25 8.38
CA VAL A 136 17.82 -6.02 8.20
C VAL A 136 16.57 -6.03 9.08
N ASP A 137 16.16 -4.86 9.56
CA ASP A 137 14.94 -4.67 10.35
C ASP A 137 13.79 -4.10 9.53
N GLN A 138 14.08 -3.63 8.30
CA GLN A 138 13.08 -3.11 7.37
C GLN A 138 13.42 -3.46 5.92
N VAL A 139 12.40 -3.63 5.10
CA VAL A 139 12.50 -3.76 3.63
C VAL A 139 11.41 -2.90 2.99
N LEU A 140 11.76 -2.13 1.97
CA LEU A 140 10.84 -1.28 1.24
C LEU A 140 10.74 -1.76 -0.21
N GLU A 141 9.55 -2.18 -0.63
CA GLU A 141 9.23 -2.45 -2.04
C GLU A 141 8.65 -1.19 -2.69
N VAL A 142 9.15 -0.85 -3.88
CA VAL A 142 8.76 0.32 -4.68
C VAL A 142 8.69 -0.05 -6.17
N PRO A 143 8.04 0.74 -7.03
CA PRO A 143 8.01 0.45 -8.48
C PRO A 143 9.42 0.35 -9.08
N ALA A 144 9.59 -0.50 -10.09
CA ALA A 144 10.88 -0.68 -10.74
C ALA A 144 11.50 0.63 -11.26
N GLY A 145 12.82 0.73 -11.14
CA GLY A 145 13.59 1.90 -11.54
C GLY A 145 13.45 3.09 -10.59
N PHE A 146 12.76 2.95 -9.45
CA PHE A 146 12.72 3.97 -8.40
C PHE A 146 14.13 4.25 -7.85
N VAL A 147 14.90 3.20 -7.57
CA VAL A 147 16.27 3.33 -7.03
C VAL A 147 17.13 4.16 -7.96
N GLN A 148 17.12 3.84 -9.25
CA GLN A 148 17.86 4.59 -10.26
C GLN A 148 17.35 6.03 -10.45
N ARG A 149 16.03 6.23 -10.56
CA ARG A 149 15.43 7.56 -10.80
C ARG A 149 15.70 8.54 -9.65
N HIS A 150 15.72 8.03 -8.41
CA HIS A 150 15.91 8.84 -7.22
C HIS A 150 17.35 8.78 -6.67
N ASN A 151 18.26 8.11 -7.38
CA ASN A 151 19.66 7.94 -7.00
C ASN A 151 19.82 7.43 -5.56
N ILE A 152 19.07 6.40 -5.19
CA ILE A 152 19.12 5.79 -3.86
C ILE A 152 20.39 4.94 -3.76
N GLN A 153 21.17 5.15 -2.71
CA GLN A 153 22.47 4.50 -2.52
C GLN A 153 22.59 3.89 -1.12
N PRO A 154 23.40 2.82 -0.94
CA PRO A 154 23.78 2.37 0.38
C PRO A 154 24.37 3.52 1.22
N GLY A 155 23.94 3.63 2.47
CA GLY A 155 24.26 4.75 3.35
C GLY A 155 23.19 5.84 3.41
N ASP A 156 22.24 5.85 2.47
CA ASP A 156 21.17 6.85 2.51
C ASP A 156 20.28 6.70 3.75
N PRO A 157 19.85 7.84 4.33
CA PRO A 157 18.98 7.83 5.49
C PRO A 157 17.56 7.42 5.12
N VAL A 158 16.92 6.70 6.03
CA VAL A 158 15.51 6.30 5.96
C VAL A 158 14.77 6.82 7.18
N ILE A 159 13.71 7.60 6.96
CA ILE A 159 12.86 8.12 8.02
C ILE A 159 11.43 7.63 7.82
N VAL A 160 10.95 6.81 8.74
CA VAL A 160 9.54 6.39 8.79
C VAL A 160 8.80 7.36 9.71
N LYS A 161 7.88 8.15 9.15
CA LYS A 161 7.05 9.07 9.94
C LYS A 161 5.85 8.30 10.50
N THR A 162 5.94 7.84 11.74
CA THR A 162 4.77 7.37 12.50
C THR A 162 3.81 8.54 12.72
N ARG A 163 2.51 8.30 12.45
CA ARG A 163 1.44 9.23 12.83
C ARG A 163 1.21 9.21 14.33
#